data_AF-A0A2N3T8R4-F1
#
_entry.id   AF-A0A2N3T8R4-F1
#
_cell.length_a   1.000
_cell.length_b   1.000
_cell.length_c   1.000
_cell.angle_alpha   90.00
_cell.angle_beta   90.00
_cell.angle_gamma   90.00
#
_symmetry.space_group_name_H-M   'P 1'
#
loop_
_entity.id
_entity.type
_entity.pdbx_description
1 polymer ?
#
loop_
_entity_poly.entity_id
_entity_poly.type
_entity_poly.pdbx_seq_one_letter_code
_entity_poly.pdbx_strand_id
1 'polypeptide(L)' 'MIRRYHELNEEEKQIAITRLASRVKTTECNMLDVLNHMNPLLTIRGGKVVMFREAMSLLTKKIQAYQADTL' A
#
# COMPACT_ATOMS: atom_id res chain seq x y z
N MET A 1 11.12 10.37 -7.00
CA MET A 1 10.36 11.47 -6.36
C MET A 1 9.14 10.85 -5.70
N ILE A 2 8.65 11.37 -4.56
CA ILE A 2 7.42 10.85 -3.96
C ILE A 2 6.22 11.31 -4.80
N ARG A 3 5.31 10.38 -5.10
CA ARG A 3 4.19 10.60 -6.02
C ARG A 3 2.98 9.77 -5.60
N ARG A 4 1.81 10.03 -6.18
CA ARG A 4 0.59 9.26 -5.87
C ARG A 4 0.74 7.82 -6.38
N TYR A 5 0.13 6.87 -5.69
CA TYR A 5 0.13 5.47 -6.10
C TYR A 5 -0.36 5.27 -7.55
N HIS A 6 -1.37 6.03 -7.98
CA HIS A 6 -1.87 5.98 -9.36
C HIS A 6 -0.87 6.49 -10.41
N GLU A 7 0.15 7.26 -10.01
CA GLU A 7 1.17 7.81 -10.89
C GLU A 7 2.40 6.89 -11.01
N LEU A 8 2.41 5.76 -10.29
CA LEU A 8 3.43 4.72 -10.41
C LEU A 8 3.19 3.89 -11.68
N ASN A 9 4.26 3.33 -12.22
CA ASN A 9 4.13 2.33 -13.28
C ASN A 9 3.73 0.96 -12.70
N GLU A 10 3.39 0.00 -13.57
CA GLU A 10 2.91 -1.32 -13.14
C GLU A 10 3.93 -2.11 -12.31
N GLU A 11 5.22 -2.00 -12.62
CA GLU A 11 6.29 -2.64 -11.84
C GLU A 11 6.37 -2.05 -10.42
N GLU A 12 6.36 -0.72 -10.30
CA GLU A 12 6.38 -0.01 -9.02
C GLU A 12 5.13 -0.30 -8.19
N LYS A 13 3.96 -0.39 -8.84
CA LYS A 13 2.71 -0.78 -8.19
C LYS A 13 2.81 -2.19 -7.63
N GLN A 14 3.31 -3.15 -8.40
CA GLN A 14 3.49 -4.53 -7.94
C GLN A 14 4.46 -4.60 -6.76
N ILE A 15 5.59 -3.88 -6.81
CA ILE A 15 6.52 -3.78 -5.68
C ILE A 15 5.81 -3.20 -4.45
N ALA A 16 5.03 -2.14 -4.62
CA ALA A 16 4.27 -1.53 -3.52
C ALA A 16 3.31 -2.52 -2.88
N ILE A 17 2.50 -3.21 -3.70
CA ILE A 17 1.51 -4.20 -3.26
C ILE A 17 2.21 -5.32 -2.48
N THR A 18 3.16 -6.03 -3.09
CA THR A 18 3.83 -7.19 -2.48
C THR A 18 4.53 -6.81 -1.16
N ARG A 19 5.26 -5.69 -1.15
CA ARG A 19 6.02 -5.25 0.03
C ARG A 19 5.11 -4.80 1.17
N LEU A 20 4.07 -4.02 0.87
CA LEU A 20 3.15 -3.54 1.89
C LEU A 20 2.26 -4.67 2.41
N ALA A 21 1.77 -5.54 1.53
CA ALA A 21 0.97 -6.71 1.88
C ALA A 21 1.70 -7.62 2.88
N SER A 22 2.96 -7.95 2.57
CA SER A 22 3.82 -8.72 3.46
C SER A 22 4.04 -8.00 4.81
N ARG A 23 4.26 -6.68 4.79
CA ARG A 23 4.55 -5.91 6.00
C ARG A 23 3.36 -5.80 6.97
N VAL A 24 2.14 -5.68 6.46
CA VAL A 24 0.93 -5.58 7.29
C VAL A 24 0.18 -6.91 7.44
N LYS A 25 0.76 -8.01 6.92
CA LYS A 25 0.20 -9.38 6.99
C LYS A 25 -1.22 -9.44 6.40
N THR A 26 -1.36 -9.02 5.14
CA THR A 26 -2.61 -9.10 4.39
C THR A 26 -2.36 -9.67 2.99
N THR A 27 -3.43 -9.93 2.23
CA THR A 27 -3.34 -10.41 0.85
C THR A 27 -2.97 -9.28 -0.12
N GLU A 28 -2.38 -9.63 -1.26
CA GLU A 28 -2.09 -8.65 -2.31
C GLU A 28 -3.38 -8.01 -2.86
N CYS A 29 -4.47 -8.78 -2.97
CA CYS A 29 -5.78 -8.25 -3.40
C CYS A 29 -6.30 -7.16 -2.45
N ASN A 30 -6.33 -7.42 -1.14
CA ASN A 30 -6.80 -6.43 -0.16
C ASN A 30 -5.89 -5.20 -0.13
N MET A 31 -4.58 -5.40 -0.31
CA MET A 31 -3.63 -4.30 -0.41
C MET A 31 -3.86 -3.46 -1.66
N LEU A 32 -4.09 -4.08 -2.82
CA LEU A 32 -4.42 -3.41 -4.07
C LEU A 32 -5.67 -2.54 -3.90
N ASP A 33 -6.75 -3.09 -3.33
CA ASP A 33 -7.99 -2.35 -3.11
C ASP A 33 -7.78 -1.13 -2.20
N VAL A 34 -7.06 -1.32 -1.08
CA VAL A 34 -6.75 -0.23 -0.16
C VAL A 34 -5.86 0.83 -0.81
N LEU A 35 -4.85 0.44 -1.59
CA LEU A 35 -3.96 1.38 -2.30
C LEU A 35 -4.70 2.17 -3.39
N ASN A 36 -5.58 1.51 -4.15
CA ASN A 36 -6.44 2.17 -5.15
C ASN A 36 -7.38 3.18 -4.51
N HIS A 37 -7.96 2.83 -3.36
CA HIS A 37 -8.91 3.69 -2.68
C HIS A 37 -8.24 4.83 -1.91
N MET A 38 -7.08 4.58 -1.27
CA MET A 38 -6.34 5.61 -0.53
C MET A 38 -5.51 6.53 -1.42
N ASN A 39 -5.01 6.02 -2.54
CA ASN A 39 -4.04 6.66 -3.42
C ASN A 39 -2.92 7.42 -2.66
N PRO A 40 -2.15 6.72 -1.81
CA PRO A 40 -1.17 7.36 -0.93
C PRO A 40 0.04 7.91 -1.70
N LEU A 41 0.75 8.85 -1.10
CA LEU A 41 2.04 9.32 -1.59
C LEU A 41 3.13 8.31 -1.23
N LEU A 42 3.78 7.73 -2.23
CA LEU A 42 4.90 6.80 -2.06
C LEU A 42 5.89 6.86 -3.24
N THR A 43 7.06 6.25 -3.05
CA THR A 43 8.04 6.03 -4.12
C THR A 43 8.70 4.68 -3.89
N ILE A 44 9.14 4.05 -4.98
CA ILE A 44 10.00 2.88 -4.90
C ILE A 44 11.46 3.31 -5.00
N ARG A 45 12.31 2.81 -4.09
CA ARG A 45 13.77 3.04 -4.11
C ARG A 45 14.49 1.73 -3.82
N GLY A 46 15.24 1.22 -4.81
CA GLY A 46 15.97 -0.05 -4.67
C GLY A 46 15.08 -1.22 -4.23
N GLY A 47 13.87 -1.33 -4.80
CA GLY A 47 12.90 -2.37 -4.46
C GLY A 47 12.21 -2.22 -3.08
N LYS A 48 12.43 -1.10 -2.39
CA LYS A 48 11.77 -0.74 -1.12
C LYS A 48 10.71 0.32 -1.34
N VAL A 49 9.62 0.22 -0.59
CA VAL A 49 8.56 1.24 -0.54
C VAL A 49 8.95 2.31 0.47
N VAL A 50 8.96 3.56 0.03
CA VAL A 50 9.18 4.72 0.89
C VAL A 50 7.93 5.58 0.88
N MET A 51 7.36 5.82 2.07
CA MET A 51 6.17 6.64 2.26
C MET A 51 6.19 7.31 3.64
N PHE A 52 5.31 8.28 3.85
CA PHE A 52 5.18 8.95 5.16
C PHE A 52 4.66 7.99 6.23
N ARG A 53 5.10 8.19 7.47
CA ARG A 53 4.72 7.35 8.62
C ARG A 53 3.21 7.40 8.87
N GLU A 54 2.61 8.56 8.69
CA GLU A 54 1.18 8.82 8.85
C GLU A 54 0.38 8.04 7.80
N ALA A 55 0.85 8.02 6.55
CA ALA A 55 0.24 7.25 5.48
C ALA A 55 0.32 5.74 5.76
N MET A 56 1.44 5.26 6.30
CA MET A 56 1.58 3.86 6.73
C MET A 56 0.64 3.53 7.89
N SER A 57 0.49 4.42 8.88
CA SER A 57 -0.45 4.22 10.00
C SER A 57 -1.90 4.14 9.51
N LEU A 58 -2.29 5.05 8.61
CA LEU A 58 -3.63 5.05 8.02
C LEU A 58 -3.89 3.77 7.20
N LEU A 59 -2.90 3.31 6.44
CA LEU A 59 -2.97 2.08 5.66
C LEU A 59 -3.20 0.85 6.55
N THR A 60 -2.43 0.72 7.65
CA THR A 60 -2.62 -0.37 8.61
C THR A 60 -4.02 -0.35 9.21
N LYS A 61 -4.56 0.83 9.57
CA LYS A 61 -5.92 0.96 10.10
C LYS A 61 -6.97 0.54 9.07
N LYS A 62 -6.83 0.95 7.80
CA LYS A 62 -7.76 0.54 6.73
C LYS A 62 -7.74 -0.96 6.48
N ILE A 63 -6.56 -1.58 6.50
CA ILE A 63 -6.43 -3.04 6.33
C ILE A 63 -7.07 -3.79 7.50
N GLN A 64 -6.89 -3.32 8.73
CA GLN A 64 -7.54 -3.90 9.91
C GLN A 64 -9.07 -3.80 9.82
N ALA A 65 -9.62 -2.67 9.37
CA ALA A 65 -11.05 -2.51 9.16
C ALA A 65 -11.57 -3.48 8.08
N TYR A 66 -10.89 -3.58 6.94
CA TYR A 66 -11.21 -4.54 5.89
C TYR A 66 -11.26 -5.99 6.41
N GLN A 67 -10.32 -6.38 7.27
CA GLN A 67 -10.28 -7.71 7.85
C GLN A 67 -11.41 -7.95 8.87
N ALA A 68 -11.83 -6.92 9.61
CA ALA A 68 -12.93 -7.02 10.55
C ALA A 68 -14.30 -7.16 9.85
N ASP A 69 -14.47 -6.53 8.68
CA ASP A 69 -15.71 -6.61 7.90
C ASP A 69 -15.86 -7.94 7.12
N THR A 70 -14.82 -8.78 7.07
CA THR A 70 -14.83 -10.08 6.38
C THR A 70 -15.06 -11.27 7.33
N LEU A 71 -15.35 -11.01 8.62
CA LEU A 71 -15.69 -11.99 9.66
C LEU A 71 -17.18 -11.91 10.02
#